data_AF-A0A0K3B432-F1
#
_entry.id   AF-A0A0K3B432-F1
#
_cell.length_a   1.000
_cell.length_b   1.000
_cell.length_c   1.000
_cell.angle_alpha   90.00
_cell.angle_beta   90.00
_cell.angle_gamma   90.00
#
_symmetry.space_group_name_H-M   'P 1'
#
loop_
_entity.id
_entity.type
_entity.pdbx_description
1 polymer ?
#
loop_
_entity_poly.entity_id
_entity_poly.type
_entity_poly.pdbx_seq_one_letter_code
_entity_poly.pdbx_strand_id
1 'polypeptide(L)'
;MTASDNRPGTGRRRFLTRAAAMTLSIGVTGGLLGALPAQAAPQDGLPAIGTEISMSGLAMNTSVQIRTALVSLDFRGGLKVRVIKNPQDPENSVRLKVIGFRMSAELPDTGDRASRQGGGTVTLEQNDVDANPKSLLKLTQKSPPLYEQTLVLDFTMTIDQPDDRNARRPEPLVLTSKSPMVLVGTNLIQFPPKGKIHKLKNPVDLILPEDPDTTLATIEKFPVKLSKP
;
A
#
# COMPACT_ATOMS: atom_id res chain seq x y z
N MET A 1 14.67 -21.98 -65.65
CA MET A 1 13.37 -21.53 -66.21
C MET A 1 12.62 -20.83 -65.07
N THR A 2 12.80 -19.50 -64.92
CA THR A 2 11.94 -18.42 -65.48
C THR A 2 10.52 -18.50 -64.89
N ALA A 3 9.92 -17.49 -64.27
CA ALA A 3 10.18 -16.06 -64.26
C ALA A 3 9.52 -15.39 -63.03
N SER A 4 10.05 -14.23 -62.66
CA SER A 4 9.45 -13.20 -61.82
C SER A 4 8.12 -12.68 -62.40
N ASP A 5 7.19 -12.24 -61.55
CA ASP A 5 6.48 -10.99 -61.85
C ASP A 5 6.24 -10.18 -60.57
N ASN A 6 6.43 -8.88 -60.73
CA ASN A 6 6.65 -7.85 -59.75
C ASN A 6 5.69 -6.75 -60.15
N ARG A 7 4.66 -6.41 -59.37
CA ARG A 7 3.88 -5.18 -59.61
C ARG A 7 3.56 -4.40 -58.33
N PRO A 8 3.97 -3.12 -58.28
CA PRO A 8 3.73 -2.19 -57.18
C PRO A 8 2.38 -1.46 -57.34
N GLY A 9 1.65 -1.31 -56.23
CA GLY A 9 0.45 -0.49 -56.15
C GLY A 9 0.77 0.94 -55.73
N THR A 10 0.78 1.86 -56.69
CA THR A 10 0.79 3.31 -56.54
C THR A 10 -0.57 3.82 -56.06
N GLY A 11 -0.62 4.53 -54.93
CA GLY A 11 -1.83 5.16 -54.41
C GLY A 11 -1.57 6.54 -53.81
N ARG A 12 -1.29 7.53 -54.66
CA ARG A 12 -1.30 8.96 -54.31
C ARG A 12 -2.74 9.48 -54.22
N ARG A 13 -3.18 9.97 -53.06
CA ARG A 13 -4.22 11.03 -52.99
C ARG A 13 -3.88 12.04 -51.89
N ARG A 14 -3.55 13.24 -52.35
CA ARG A 14 -3.51 14.51 -51.61
C ARG A 14 -4.94 15.04 -51.40
N PHE A 15 -4.99 16.07 -50.55
CA PHE A 15 -6.01 17.11 -50.40
C PHE A 15 -7.16 16.77 -49.44
N LEU A 16 -7.12 17.41 -48.27
CA LEU A 16 -8.02 18.55 -48.01
C LEU A 16 -7.47 19.40 -46.86
N THR A 17 -6.92 20.53 -47.26
CA THR A 17 -6.84 21.77 -46.50
C THR A 17 -8.21 22.10 -45.90
N ARG A 18 -8.30 22.28 -44.59
CA ARG A 18 -9.34 23.10 -43.97
C ARG A 18 -8.69 24.09 -43.03
N ALA A 19 -8.60 25.32 -43.53
CA ALA A 19 -8.50 26.51 -42.70
C ALA A 19 -9.82 26.66 -41.93
N ALA A 20 -9.75 26.90 -40.64
CA ALA A 20 -10.85 27.50 -39.89
C ALA A 20 -10.37 28.89 -39.44
N ALA A 21 -11.06 29.90 -39.96
CA ALA A 21 -10.84 31.30 -39.66
C ALA A 21 -11.34 31.65 -38.25
N MET A 22 -10.76 32.74 -37.74
CA MET A 22 -10.93 33.36 -36.43
C MET A 22 -12.38 33.67 -36.05
N THR A 23 -12.65 33.70 -34.75
CA THR A 23 -13.51 34.75 -34.17
C THR A 23 -12.93 35.16 -32.82
N LEU A 24 -12.31 36.35 -32.79
CA LEU A 24 -11.98 37.08 -31.56
C LEU A 24 -13.25 37.80 -31.11
N SER A 25 -13.94 37.27 -30.11
CA SER A 25 -14.95 38.01 -29.36
C SER A 25 -14.28 38.63 -28.13
N ILE A 26 -14.06 39.94 -28.19
CA ILE A 26 -13.76 40.76 -27.01
C ILE A 26 -15.09 41.01 -26.31
N GLY A 27 -15.25 40.44 -25.12
CA GLY A 27 -16.36 40.70 -24.20
C GLY A 27 -15.82 40.71 -22.78
N VAL A 28 -15.85 41.88 -22.15
CA VAL A 28 -15.36 42.13 -20.79
C VAL A 28 -16.50 41.93 -19.78
N THR A 29 -16.12 41.50 -18.56
CA THR A 29 -16.85 41.51 -17.28
C THR A 29 -17.90 40.42 -16.97
N GLY A 30 -17.57 39.59 -15.96
CA GLY A 30 -18.54 39.14 -14.96
C GLY A 30 -18.58 37.65 -14.65
N GLY A 31 -17.82 37.21 -13.63
CA GLY A 31 -18.27 36.15 -12.73
C GLY A 31 -17.85 34.70 -13.04
N LEU A 32 -17.09 34.14 -12.09
CA LEU A 32 -16.93 32.71 -11.79
C LEU A 32 -16.26 31.85 -12.88
N LEU A 33 -14.95 32.08 -13.06
CA LEU A 33 -14.04 31.04 -13.52
C LEU A 33 -14.01 29.92 -12.49
N GLY A 34 -14.83 28.88 -12.71
CA GLY A 34 -14.66 27.59 -12.08
C GLY A 34 -13.29 27.05 -12.49
N ALA A 35 -12.34 27.03 -11.55
CA ALA A 35 -11.06 26.40 -11.75
C ALA A 35 -11.30 24.91 -12.04
N LEU A 36 -11.04 24.48 -13.28
CA LEU A 36 -10.92 23.07 -13.58
C LEU A 36 -9.80 22.49 -12.70
N PRO A 37 -10.01 21.34 -12.02
CA PRO A 37 -8.95 20.72 -11.25
C PRO A 37 -7.79 20.38 -12.18
N ALA A 38 -6.62 20.94 -11.90
CA ALA A 38 -5.39 20.63 -12.61
C ALA A 38 -5.07 19.14 -12.45
N GLN A 39 -5.36 18.35 -13.47
CA GLN A 39 -5.01 16.94 -13.52
C GLN A 39 -3.52 16.86 -13.84
N ALA A 40 -2.71 16.60 -12.81
CA ALA A 40 -1.25 16.58 -12.92
C ALA A 40 -0.80 15.51 -13.93
N ALA A 41 0.02 15.92 -14.89
CA ALA A 41 0.64 15.01 -15.85
C ALA A 41 1.44 13.91 -15.12
N PRO A 42 1.48 12.67 -15.64
CA PRO A 42 2.33 11.63 -15.08
C PRO A 42 3.79 12.10 -15.06
N GLN A 43 4.42 12.09 -13.89
CA GLN A 43 5.86 12.29 -13.76
C GLN A 43 6.54 11.01 -14.24
N ASP A 44 7.58 11.11 -15.07
CA ASP A 44 8.28 9.95 -15.64
C ASP A 44 8.65 8.94 -14.54
N GLY A 45 7.97 7.79 -14.57
CA GLY A 45 8.15 6.69 -13.62
C GLY A 45 7.44 6.81 -12.27
N LEU A 46 6.93 7.97 -11.84
CA LEU A 46 6.20 8.11 -10.57
C LEU A 46 4.68 8.17 -10.79
N PRO A 47 3.87 7.59 -9.87
CA PRO A 47 2.42 7.68 -9.99
C PRO A 47 1.96 9.14 -9.83
N ALA A 48 0.90 9.52 -10.55
CA ALA A 48 0.38 10.89 -10.51
C ALA A 48 -0.12 11.27 -9.11
N ILE A 49 0.12 12.52 -8.70
CA ILE A 49 -0.37 13.05 -7.43
C ILE A 49 -1.91 12.99 -7.39
N GLY A 50 -2.47 12.64 -6.24
CA GLY A 50 -3.91 12.46 -6.03
C GLY A 50 -4.41 11.06 -6.39
N THR A 51 -3.62 10.25 -7.10
CA THR A 51 -4.00 8.88 -7.46
C THR A 51 -4.18 8.02 -6.22
N GLU A 52 -5.28 7.29 -6.15
CA GLU A 52 -5.49 6.24 -5.15
C GLU A 52 -5.12 4.88 -5.72
N ILE A 53 -4.33 4.13 -4.96
CA ILE A 53 -3.77 2.86 -5.39
C ILE A 53 -4.06 1.83 -4.30
N SER A 54 -4.86 0.83 -4.65
CA SER A 54 -5.09 -0.35 -3.82
C SER A 54 -4.04 -1.41 -4.13
N MET A 55 -3.53 -2.06 -3.09
CA MET A 55 -2.57 -3.16 -3.18
C MET A 55 -3.05 -4.32 -2.30
N SER A 56 -2.94 -5.53 -2.82
CA SER A 56 -3.13 -6.76 -2.05
C SER A 56 -1.84 -7.10 -1.31
N GLY A 57 -1.98 -7.63 -0.11
CA GLY A 57 -0.89 -8.03 0.77
C GLY A 57 -1.02 -9.49 1.19
N LEU A 58 0.09 -10.21 1.11
CA LEU A 58 0.24 -11.57 1.64
C LEU A 58 1.53 -11.64 2.46
N ALA A 59 1.40 -11.77 3.78
CA ALA A 59 2.53 -11.97 4.67
C ALA A 59 2.50 -13.40 5.22
N MET A 60 3.46 -14.23 4.79
CA MET A 60 3.51 -15.64 5.19
C MET A 60 4.56 -15.85 6.25
N ASN A 61 4.33 -16.81 7.16
CA ASN A 61 5.24 -17.13 8.25
C ASN A 61 5.63 -15.89 9.07
N THR A 62 4.64 -15.07 9.38
CA THR A 62 4.80 -13.88 10.21
C THR A 62 5.03 -14.33 11.64
N SER A 63 6.18 -13.98 12.21
CA SER A 63 6.56 -14.35 13.59
C SER A 63 5.91 -13.37 14.54
N VAL A 64 4.93 -13.83 15.30
CA VAL A 64 4.22 -13.01 16.29
C VAL A 64 4.36 -13.67 17.66
N GLN A 65 5.00 -12.96 18.58
CA GLN A 65 5.00 -13.32 19.98
C GLN A 65 3.75 -12.76 20.62
N ILE A 66 2.90 -13.60 21.20
CA ILE A 66 1.73 -13.20 21.99
C ILE A 66 2.01 -13.65 23.42
N ARG A 67 2.27 -12.68 24.31
CA ARG A 67 2.77 -12.89 25.66
C ARG A 67 4.05 -13.73 25.66
N THR A 68 3.94 -15.01 26.02
CA THR A 68 5.06 -15.96 26.08
C THR A 68 5.05 -16.95 24.92
N ALA A 69 4.01 -16.97 24.09
CA ALA A 69 3.87 -17.92 23.00
C ALA A 69 4.33 -17.30 21.68
N LEU A 70 5.24 -17.98 20.97
CA LEU A 70 5.64 -17.60 19.62
C LEU A 70 4.77 -18.37 18.62
N VAL A 71 4.01 -17.64 17.79
CA VAL A 71 3.14 -18.21 16.77
C VAL A 71 3.53 -17.71 15.38
N SER A 72 3.36 -18.58 14.39
CA SER A 72 3.60 -18.26 12.98
C SER A 72 2.24 -18.06 12.29
N LEU A 73 1.99 -16.85 11.78
CA LEU A 73 0.71 -16.47 11.20
C LEU A 73 0.85 -16.11 9.72
N ASP A 74 -0.17 -16.48 8.93
CA ASP A 74 -0.28 -16.13 7.52
C ASP A 74 -1.35 -15.04 7.34
N PHE A 75 -0.92 -13.80 7.18
CA PHE A 75 -1.80 -12.66 7.00
C PHE A 75 -2.16 -12.45 5.53
N ARG A 76 -3.44 -12.19 5.28
CA ARG A 76 -4.01 -11.81 3.99
C ARG A 76 -4.80 -10.52 4.12
N GLY A 77 -4.76 -9.68 3.10
CA GLY A 77 -5.54 -8.45 3.09
C GLY A 77 -4.97 -7.46 2.10
N GLY A 78 -4.92 -6.19 2.48
CA GLY A 78 -4.41 -5.17 1.60
C GLY A 78 -4.25 -3.82 2.25
N LEU A 79 -3.75 -2.89 1.45
CA LEU A 79 -3.61 -1.50 1.83
C LEU A 79 -3.93 -0.60 0.65
N LYS A 80 -4.49 0.57 0.94
CA LYS A 80 -4.84 1.60 -0.02
C LYS A 80 -4.05 2.85 0.31
N VAL A 81 -3.37 3.39 -0.69
CA VAL A 81 -2.59 4.63 -0.55
C VAL A 81 -3.09 5.70 -1.49
N ARG A 82 -3.03 6.95 -1.05
CA ARG A 82 -3.17 8.12 -1.89
C ARG A 82 -1.82 8.77 -2.10
N VAL A 83 -1.46 9.02 -3.36
CA VAL A 83 -0.20 9.67 -3.72
C VAL A 83 -0.29 11.16 -3.42
N ILE A 84 0.69 11.69 -2.70
CA ILE A 84 0.80 13.11 -2.41
C ILE A 84 2.22 13.59 -2.73
N LYS A 85 2.37 14.88 -3.07
CA LYS A 85 3.67 15.48 -3.41
C LYS A 85 4.66 15.32 -2.25
N ASN A 86 5.90 14.92 -2.54
CA ASN A 86 6.98 15.06 -1.56
C ASN A 86 7.62 16.45 -1.73
N PRO A 87 7.47 17.38 -0.77
CA PRO A 87 8.07 18.71 -0.90
C PRO A 87 9.61 18.68 -0.87
N GLN A 88 10.20 17.64 -0.28
CA GLN A 88 11.65 17.55 -0.10
C GLN A 88 12.39 17.03 -1.35
N ASP A 89 11.73 16.23 -2.19
CA ASP A 89 12.29 15.67 -3.42
C ASP A 89 11.15 15.35 -4.41
N PRO A 90 10.50 16.39 -4.97
CA PRO A 90 9.29 16.23 -5.78
C PRO A 90 9.53 15.62 -7.16
N GLU A 91 10.78 15.48 -7.59
CA GLU A 91 11.13 14.94 -8.90
C GLU A 91 11.45 13.44 -8.85
N ASN A 92 12.04 12.97 -7.74
CA ASN A 92 12.46 11.58 -7.61
C ASN A 92 11.67 10.84 -6.55
N SER A 93 10.69 11.48 -5.89
CA SER A 93 9.86 10.78 -4.92
C SER A 93 8.47 11.38 -4.72
N VAL A 94 7.58 10.51 -4.28
CA VAL A 94 6.24 10.88 -3.82
C VAL A 94 6.04 10.35 -2.40
N ARG A 95 5.19 11.04 -1.65
CA ARG A 95 4.70 10.53 -0.37
C ARG A 95 3.46 9.68 -0.63
N LEU A 96 3.28 8.64 0.17
CA LEU A 96 2.11 7.78 0.14
C LEU A 96 1.35 7.99 1.45
N LYS A 97 0.13 8.54 1.38
CA LYS A 97 -0.78 8.59 2.54
C LYS A 97 -1.54 7.26 2.59
N VAL A 98 -1.39 6.50 3.66
CA VAL A 98 -2.17 5.27 3.86
C VAL A 98 -3.59 5.67 4.25
N ILE A 99 -4.55 5.30 3.41
CA ILE A 99 -5.98 5.63 3.56
C ILE A 99 -6.85 4.39 3.78
N GLY A 100 -6.21 3.24 3.92
CA GLY A 100 -6.82 1.99 4.36
C GLY A 100 -5.72 0.95 4.53
N PHE A 101 -5.74 0.23 5.65
CA PHE A 101 -4.88 -0.92 5.87
C PHE A 101 -5.68 -1.93 6.69
N ARG A 102 -5.80 -3.15 6.16
CA ARG A 102 -6.45 -4.26 6.86
C ARG A 102 -5.82 -5.57 6.44
N MET A 103 -5.38 -6.37 7.40
CA MET A 103 -4.86 -7.72 7.19
C MET A 103 -5.40 -8.65 8.27
N SER A 104 -5.77 -9.87 7.90
CA SER A 104 -6.27 -10.88 8.84
C SER A 104 -5.50 -12.19 8.69
N ALA A 105 -5.34 -12.90 9.80
CA ALA A 105 -4.78 -14.24 9.87
C ALA A 105 -5.60 -15.11 10.81
N GLU A 106 -5.55 -16.42 10.61
CA GLU A 106 -6.11 -17.40 11.53
C GLU A 106 -5.08 -17.76 12.60
N LEU A 107 -5.48 -17.79 13.86
CA LEU A 107 -4.72 -18.39 14.95
C LEU A 107 -4.83 -19.92 14.86
N PRO A 108 -3.70 -20.65 14.93
CA PRO A 108 -3.75 -22.09 14.92
C PRO A 108 -4.53 -22.60 16.14
N ASP A 109 -5.49 -23.50 15.91
CA ASP A 109 -6.09 -24.28 16.96
C ASP A 109 -5.11 -25.39 17.35
N THR A 110 -4.55 -25.28 18.56
CA THR A 110 -3.59 -26.27 19.05
C THR A 110 -4.26 -27.52 19.58
N GLY A 111 -5.59 -27.52 19.78
CA GLY A 111 -6.38 -28.68 20.23
C GLY A 111 -6.04 -29.22 21.62
N ASP A 112 -4.95 -28.75 22.22
CA ASP A 112 -4.51 -29.13 23.55
C ASP A 112 -5.32 -28.31 24.57
N ARG A 113 -6.21 -28.98 25.29
CA ARG A 113 -7.06 -28.37 26.32
C ARG A 113 -6.24 -27.72 27.45
N ALA A 114 -4.95 -28.02 27.56
CA ALA A 114 -4.04 -27.40 28.52
C ALA A 114 -3.45 -26.07 28.01
N SER A 115 -3.18 -25.93 26.70
CA SER A 115 -2.83 -24.64 26.10
C SER A 115 -4.12 -23.89 25.82
N ARG A 116 -4.35 -22.76 26.50
CA ARG A 116 -5.51 -21.89 26.32
C ARG A 116 -5.59 -21.21 24.93
N GLN A 117 -5.00 -21.81 23.90
CA GLN A 117 -5.05 -21.40 22.50
C GLN A 117 -6.06 -22.28 21.77
N GLY A 118 -7.35 -22.00 22.02
CA GLY A 118 -8.37 -22.27 21.04
C GLY A 118 -8.11 -21.38 19.82
N GLY A 119 -8.40 -21.90 18.62
CA GLY A 119 -8.27 -21.15 17.38
C GLY A 119 -8.99 -19.79 17.44
N GLY A 120 -8.78 -18.96 16.42
CA GLY A 120 -9.35 -17.62 16.41
C GLY A 120 -8.82 -16.78 15.26
N THR A 121 -9.06 -15.48 15.32
CA THR A 121 -8.60 -14.56 14.27
C THR A 121 -7.72 -13.45 14.84
N VAL A 122 -6.69 -13.08 14.09
CA VAL A 122 -5.91 -11.87 14.33
C VAL A 122 -6.19 -10.90 13.19
N THR A 123 -6.65 -9.70 13.51
CA THR A 123 -6.87 -8.61 12.54
C THR A 123 -5.95 -7.44 12.84
N LEU A 124 -5.16 -7.01 11.86
CA LEU A 124 -4.42 -5.77 11.86
C LEU A 124 -5.21 -4.73 11.07
N GLU A 125 -5.53 -3.60 11.67
CA GLU A 125 -6.35 -2.56 11.05
C GLU A 125 -5.79 -1.17 11.33
N GLN A 126 -5.86 -0.28 10.35
CA GLN A 126 -5.37 1.10 10.49
C GLN A 126 -6.00 1.80 11.69
N ASN A 127 -5.17 2.41 12.54
CA ASN A 127 -5.64 3.12 13.74
C ASN A 127 -6.24 4.49 13.40
N ASP A 128 -5.41 5.39 12.86
CA ASP A 128 -5.83 6.74 12.44
C ASP A 128 -5.29 7.06 11.03
N VAL A 129 -6.14 7.65 10.20
CA VAL A 129 -5.81 8.05 8.82
C VAL A 129 -5.01 9.36 8.78
N ASP A 130 -5.10 10.18 9.82
CA ASP A 130 -4.49 11.50 9.86
C ASP A 130 -3.23 11.58 10.74
N ALA A 131 -3.09 10.73 11.76
CA ALA A 131 -1.86 10.65 12.57
C ALA A 131 -0.68 9.95 11.86
N ASN A 132 -0.93 9.23 10.76
CA ASN A 132 0.07 8.36 10.17
C ASN A 132 1.25 9.12 9.53
N PRO A 133 2.51 8.88 9.94
CA PRO A 133 3.67 9.42 9.26
C PRO A 133 3.70 8.97 7.79
N LYS A 134 3.97 9.92 6.90
CA LYS A 134 3.81 9.73 5.45
C LYS A 134 4.87 8.79 4.90
N SER A 135 4.42 7.63 4.41
CA SER A 135 5.20 6.65 3.65
C SER A 135 5.87 7.29 2.42
N LEU A 136 6.90 6.66 1.88
CA LEU A 136 7.73 7.20 0.79
C LEU A 136 7.85 6.18 -0.35
N LEU A 137 7.69 6.65 -1.58
CA LEU A 137 8.12 5.95 -2.78
C LEU A 137 9.17 6.81 -3.47
N LYS A 138 10.38 6.27 -3.61
CA LYS A 138 11.52 6.94 -4.23
C LYS A 138 11.93 6.20 -5.49
N LEU A 139 12.05 6.92 -6.59
CA LEU A 139 12.67 6.49 -7.83
C LEU A 139 14.20 6.59 -7.67
N THR A 140 14.88 5.46 -7.60
CA THR A 140 16.35 5.40 -7.42
C THR A 140 17.09 5.35 -8.76
N GLN A 141 16.43 4.89 -9.82
CA GLN A 141 16.94 4.87 -11.19
C GLN A 141 15.78 5.13 -12.16
N LYS A 142 15.98 5.95 -13.20
CA LYS A 142 14.94 6.29 -14.19
C LYS A 142 14.78 5.25 -15.30
N SER A 143 15.87 4.65 -15.77
CA SER A 143 15.85 3.69 -16.88
C SER A 143 16.92 2.60 -16.74
N PRO A 144 16.56 1.30 -16.68
CA PRO A 144 15.22 0.83 -16.31
C PRO A 144 14.79 1.39 -14.93
N PRO A 145 13.49 1.61 -14.69
CA PRO A 145 13.03 2.20 -13.45
C PRO A 145 13.29 1.28 -12.26
N LEU A 146 13.89 1.84 -11.21
CA LEU A 146 14.02 1.19 -9.90
C LEU A 146 13.44 2.06 -8.81
N TYR A 147 12.77 1.42 -7.86
CA TYR A 147 12.14 2.09 -6.73
C TYR A 147 12.58 1.49 -5.40
N GLU A 148 12.59 2.37 -4.41
CA GLU A 148 12.59 2.05 -3.00
C GLU A 148 11.27 2.52 -2.40
N GLN A 149 10.61 1.65 -1.65
CA GLN A 149 9.35 1.92 -0.99
C GLN A 149 9.52 1.72 0.51
N THR A 150 9.20 2.75 1.29
CA THR A 150 9.09 2.68 2.74
C THR A 150 7.65 2.94 3.13
N LEU A 151 6.96 1.92 3.62
CA LEU A 151 5.63 2.04 4.21
C LEU A 151 5.76 2.21 5.72
N VAL A 152 5.03 3.17 6.26
CA VAL A 152 4.93 3.40 7.70
C VAL A 152 3.46 3.29 8.08
N LEU A 153 3.17 2.39 9.03
CA LEU A 153 1.82 1.94 9.35
C LEU A 153 1.63 1.98 10.88
N ASP A 154 0.71 2.82 11.36
CA ASP A 154 0.14 2.70 12.70
C ASP A 154 -1.18 1.92 12.64
N PHE A 155 -1.34 0.95 13.54
CA PHE A 155 -2.44 0.00 13.48
C PHE A 155 -2.85 -0.51 14.87
N THR A 156 -4.09 -0.98 14.93
CA THR A 156 -4.60 -1.81 16.02
C THR A 156 -4.53 -3.28 15.62
N MET A 157 -4.13 -4.13 16.55
CA MET A 157 -4.26 -5.58 16.43
C MET A 157 -5.41 -6.06 17.31
N THR A 158 -6.39 -6.72 16.71
CA THR A 158 -7.49 -7.38 17.41
C THR A 158 -7.28 -8.88 17.37
N ILE A 159 -7.27 -9.52 18.54
CA ILE A 159 -7.25 -10.97 18.69
C ILE A 159 -8.62 -11.41 19.22
N ASP A 160 -9.31 -12.24 18.45
CA ASP A 160 -10.64 -12.77 18.76
C ASP A 160 -10.58 -14.30 18.82
N GLN A 161 -10.84 -14.91 19.99
CA GLN A 161 -10.74 -16.35 20.26
C GLN A 161 -12.04 -16.88 20.89
N PRO A 162 -13.07 -17.20 20.10
CA PRO A 162 -14.46 -17.36 20.55
C PRO A 162 -14.73 -18.39 21.67
N ASP A 163 -13.79 -19.28 22.00
CA ASP A 163 -13.97 -20.40 22.92
C ASP A 163 -13.15 -20.35 24.23
N ASP A 164 -12.42 -19.27 24.56
CA ASP A 164 -11.75 -19.18 25.87
C ASP A 164 -12.74 -18.82 26.99
N ARG A 165 -13.59 -19.79 27.36
CA ARG A 165 -14.54 -19.68 28.49
C ARG A 165 -13.86 -19.42 29.85
N ASN A 166 -12.53 -19.55 29.90
CA ASN A 166 -11.70 -19.33 31.08
C ASN A 166 -10.85 -18.05 30.97
N ALA A 167 -11.05 -17.24 29.93
CA ALA A 167 -10.30 -16.02 29.72
C ALA A 167 -10.50 -15.08 30.91
N ARG A 168 -9.40 -14.70 31.56
CA ARG A 168 -9.40 -13.71 32.66
C ARG A 168 -9.74 -12.29 32.18
N ARG A 169 -9.80 -12.06 30.87
CA ARG A 169 -10.14 -10.78 30.24
C ARG A 169 -11.21 -11.00 29.18
N PRO A 170 -12.13 -10.04 29.00
CA PRO A 170 -13.12 -10.10 27.93
C PRO A 170 -12.42 -10.04 26.57
N GLU A 171 -12.91 -10.87 25.65
CA GLU A 171 -12.53 -10.83 24.24
C GLU A 171 -13.49 -9.94 23.45
N PRO A 172 -13.03 -9.32 22.34
CA PRO A 172 -11.70 -9.47 21.74
C PRO A 172 -10.60 -8.65 22.44
N LEU A 173 -9.37 -9.16 22.43
CA LEU A 173 -8.19 -8.42 22.92
C LEU A 173 -7.74 -7.42 21.85
N VAL A 174 -7.86 -6.13 22.16
CA VAL A 174 -7.46 -5.04 21.26
C VAL A 174 -6.16 -4.41 21.74
N LEU A 175 -5.14 -4.41 20.89
CA LEU A 175 -3.82 -3.84 21.14
C LEU A 175 -3.50 -2.75 20.11
N THR A 176 -2.66 -1.79 20.49
CA THR A 176 -2.19 -0.71 19.59
C THR A 176 -0.67 -0.79 19.44
N SER A 177 -0.15 -0.47 18.26
CA SER A 177 1.29 -0.39 18.05
C SER A 177 1.93 0.72 18.88
N LYS A 178 2.93 0.36 19.69
CA LYS A 178 3.73 1.31 20.48
C LYS A 178 4.59 2.22 19.60
N SER A 179 4.94 1.74 18.41
CA SER A 179 5.65 2.48 17.38
C SER A 179 5.20 2.01 16.01
N PRO A 180 5.18 2.88 14.99
CA PRO A 180 4.72 2.49 13.67
C PRO A 180 5.52 1.34 13.08
N MET A 181 4.82 0.41 12.43
CA MET A 181 5.43 -0.62 11.60
C MET A 181 6.05 0.02 10.35
N VAL A 182 7.36 -0.18 10.18
CA VAL A 182 8.09 0.29 9.00
C VAL A 182 8.44 -0.89 8.10
N LEU A 183 7.84 -0.95 6.92
CA LEU A 183 8.09 -1.97 5.91
C LEU A 183 8.91 -1.37 4.77
N VAL A 184 10.03 -2.03 4.42
CA VAL A 184 10.95 -1.55 3.39
C VAL A 184 11.01 -2.55 2.23
N GLY A 185 10.71 -2.07 1.03
CA GLY A 185 10.90 -2.77 -0.23
C GLY A 185 11.97 -2.08 -1.06
N THR A 186 13.06 -2.78 -1.37
CA THR A 186 14.16 -2.27 -2.19
C THR A 186 14.19 -2.96 -3.55
N ASN A 187 14.82 -2.31 -4.54
CA ASN A 187 15.01 -2.86 -5.89
C ASN A 187 13.69 -3.30 -6.54
N LEU A 188 12.64 -2.50 -6.35
CA LEU A 188 11.37 -2.69 -7.03
C LEU A 188 11.53 -2.21 -8.47
N ILE A 189 11.11 -2.99 -9.45
CA ILE A 189 11.22 -2.62 -10.88
C ILE A 189 9.97 -1.91 -11.42
N GLN A 190 8.92 -1.84 -10.60
CA GLN A 190 7.64 -1.21 -10.94
C GLN A 190 6.87 -0.87 -9.66
N PHE A 191 5.96 0.09 -9.77
CA PHE A 191 4.98 0.41 -8.74
C PHE A 191 3.57 0.46 -9.37
N PRO A 192 2.54 -0.21 -8.79
CA PRO A 192 2.58 -1.08 -7.62
C PRO A 192 3.56 -2.25 -7.75
N PRO A 193 4.12 -2.75 -6.63
CA PRO A 193 5.02 -3.89 -6.65
C PRO A 193 4.35 -5.13 -7.28
N LYS A 194 5.13 -6.06 -7.82
CA LYS A 194 4.64 -7.34 -8.37
C LYS A 194 5.20 -8.51 -7.56
N GLY A 195 4.67 -8.70 -6.36
CA GLY A 195 5.03 -9.82 -5.48
C GLY A 195 6.40 -9.71 -4.82
N LYS A 196 7.03 -8.52 -4.85
CA LYS A 196 8.27 -8.26 -4.13
C LYS A 196 8.00 -8.19 -2.62
N ILE A 197 8.90 -8.78 -1.84
CA ILE A 197 8.80 -8.84 -0.39
C ILE A 197 9.26 -7.51 0.19
N HIS A 198 8.43 -6.93 1.05
CA HIS A 198 8.79 -5.86 1.95
C HIS A 198 9.15 -6.48 3.30
N LYS A 199 10.25 -6.00 3.90
CA LYS A 199 10.73 -6.49 5.18
C LYS A 199 10.41 -5.50 6.28
N LEU A 200 10.02 -6.03 7.43
CA LEU A 200 9.93 -5.25 8.65
C LEU A 200 11.32 -4.73 9.05
N LYS A 201 11.43 -3.43 9.30
CA LYS A 201 12.70 -2.80 9.68
C LYS A 201 13.09 -3.14 11.11
N ASN A 202 12.15 -3.03 12.05
CA ASN A 202 12.32 -3.33 13.47
C ASN A 202 11.08 -4.09 13.97
N PRO A 203 11.22 -4.98 14.97
CA PRO A 203 10.07 -5.55 15.66
C PRO A 203 9.08 -4.47 16.14
N VAL A 204 7.81 -4.83 16.18
CA VAL A 204 6.73 -3.91 16.57
C VAL A 204 6.06 -4.44 17.82
N ASP A 205 6.21 -3.70 18.91
CA ASP A 205 5.54 -3.98 20.17
C ASP A 205 4.10 -3.46 20.13
N LEU A 206 3.21 -4.28 20.68
CA LEU A 206 1.78 -4.06 20.77
C LEU A 206 1.38 -4.05 22.24
N ILE A 207 0.76 -2.95 22.65
CA ILE A 207 0.42 -2.61 24.03
C ILE A 207 -1.08 -2.42 24.17
N LEU A 208 -1.57 -2.44 25.40
CA LEU A 208 -2.93 -1.98 25.68
C LEU A 208 -2.94 -0.45 25.74
N PRO A 209 -3.97 0.20 25.18
CA PRO A 209 -4.15 1.64 25.36
C PRO A 209 -4.23 2.05 26.84
N GLU A 210 -4.86 1.24 27.69
CA GLU A 210 -4.96 1.51 29.13
C GLU A 210 -3.69 1.17 29.94
N ASP A 211 -2.75 0.41 29.39
CA ASP A 211 -1.52 -0.03 30.05
C ASP A 211 -0.33 -0.03 29.06
N PRO A 212 0.26 1.15 28.77
CA PRO A 212 1.25 1.32 27.73
C PRO A 212 2.67 0.83 28.10
N ASP A 213 2.89 0.53 29.37
CA ASP A 213 4.16 0.02 29.89
C ASP A 213 4.29 -1.50 29.70
N THR A 214 3.16 -2.19 29.48
CA THR A 214 3.12 -3.64 29.29
C THR A 214 2.96 -4.02 27.82
N THR A 215 4.03 -4.57 27.22
CA THR A 215 3.95 -5.21 25.90
C THR A 215 3.26 -6.56 26.01
N LEU A 216 2.17 -6.75 25.27
CA LEU A 216 1.40 -8.01 25.26
C LEU A 216 1.62 -8.83 23.99
N ALA A 217 2.05 -8.20 22.91
CA ALA A 217 2.47 -8.91 21.72
C ALA A 217 3.60 -8.17 21.00
N THR A 218 4.42 -8.90 20.25
CA THR A 218 5.46 -8.34 19.41
C THR A 218 5.43 -9.02 18.05
N ILE A 219 5.33 -8.23 16.98
CA ILE A 219 5.55 -8.73 15.61
C ILE A 219 7.05 -8.66 15.35
N GLU A 220 7.72 -9.80 15.37
CA GLU A 220 9.18 -9.87 15.18
C GLU A 220 9.57 -9.79 13.70
N LYS A 221 8.76 -10.42 12.84
CA LYS A 221 9.01 -10.49 11.38
C LYS A 221 7.69 -10.40 10.64
N PHE A 222 7.63 -9.52 9.65
CA PHE A 222 6.46 -9.32 8.79
C PHE A 222 6.85 -9.31 7.30
N PRO A 223 7.19 -10.48 6.70
CA PRO A 223 7.62 -10.55 5.31
C PRO A 223 6.39 -10.48 4.37
N VAL A 224 5.98 -9.28 3.98
CA VAL A 224 4.78 -9.08 3.16
C VAL A 224 5.11 -8.93 1.68
N LYS A 225 4.44 -9.72 0.84
CA LYS A 225 4.40 -9.53 -0.61
C LYS A 225 3.26 -8.57 -0.94
N LEU A 226 3.58 -7.50 -1.65
CA LEU A 226 2.59 -6.58 -2.17
C LEU A 226 2.40 -6.81 -3.67
N SER A 227 1.15 -6.78 -4.12
CA SER A 227 0.79 -6.84 -5.53
C SER A 227 -0.32 -5.87 -5.86
N LYS A 228 -0.50 -5.58 -7.15
CA LYS A 228 -1.81 -5.12 -7.62
C LYS A 228 -2.87 -6.16 -7.22
N PRO A 229 -4.07 -5.73 -6.80
CA PRO A 229 -5.18 -6.65 -6.54
C PRO A 229 -5.53 -7.50 -7.76
#